data_AF-A0A0E9Y0T3-F1
#
_entry.id   AF-A0A0E9Y0T3-F1
#
_cell.length_a   1.000
_cell.length_b   1.000
_cell.length_c   1.000
_cell.angle_alpha   90.00
_cell.angle_beta   90.00
_cell.angle_gamma   90.00
#
_symmetry.space_group_name_H-M   'P 1'
#
loop_
_entity.id
_entity.type
_entity.pdbx_description
1 polymer ?
#
loop_
_entity_poly.entity_id
_entity_poly.type
_entity_poly.pdbx_seq_one_letter_code
_entity_poly.pdbx_strand_id
1 'polypeptide(L)' 'MEYYEAPFTIADGVYGSTFFVATGFHGLHVTIGSTFLTICLLRQIKYHFTSEHHFGFEAAAWY' A
#
# COMPACT_ATOMS: atom_id res chain seq x y z
N MET A 1 13.90 11.04 -6.92
CA MET A 1 12.71 10.26 -6.49
C MET A 1 11.55 10.77 -7.33
N GLU A 2 10.81 9.87 -8.00
CA GLU A 2 9.95 10.16 -9.17
C GLU A 2 9.11 11.44 -9.08
N TYR A 3 8.34 11.65 -8.01
CA TYR A 3 7.48 12.85 -7.89
C TYR A 3 8.25 14.16 -7.70
N TYR A 4 9.45 14.11 -7.13
CA TYR A 4 10.29 15.30 -6.94
C TYR A 4 11.04 15.71 -8.22
N GLU A 5 11.23 14.76 -9.14
CA GLU A 5 11.93 14.97 -10.41
C GLU A 5 10.96 15.18 -11.60
N ALA A 6 9.66 15.03 -11.36
CA ALA A 6 8.63 15.26 -12.37
C ALA A 6 8.62 16.74 -12.80
N PRO A 7 8.64 17.04 -14.13
CA PRO A 7 8.65 18.41 -14.63
C PRO A 7 7.26 19.08 -14.61
N PHE A 8 6.29 18.45 -13.97
CA PHE A 8 4.91 18.89 -13.84
C PHE A 8 4.39 18.59 -12.44
N THR A 9 3.32 19.26 -12.05
CA THR A 9 2.67 19.20 -10.74
C THR A 9 1.24 18.71 -10.88
N ILE A 10 0.58 18.46 -9.74
CA ILE A 10 -0.85 18.10 -9.71
C ILE A 10 -1.76 19.18 -10.32
N ALA A 11 -1.30 20.44 -10.38
CA ALA A 11 -2.06 21.55 -10.94
C ALA A 11 -1.92 21.67 -12.48
N ASP A 12 -1.05 20.87 -13.12
CA ASP A 12 -0.78 20.96 -14.56
C ASP A 12 -1.80 20.19 -15.40
N GLY A 13 -3.02 20.75 -15.44
CA GLY A 13 -4.11 20.32 -16.31
C GLY A 13 -4.58 18.89 -16.06
N VAL A 14 -5.22 18.30 -17.07
CA VAL A 14 -5.83 16.97 -16.95
C VAL A 14 -4.77 15.89 -16.76
N TYR A 15 -3.62 16.00 -17.43
CA TYR A 15 -2.54 15.01 -17.30
C TYR A 15 -1.94 15.00 -15.89
N GLY A 16 -1.48 16.15 -15.37
CA GLY A 16 -0.88 16.23 -14.03
C GLY A 16 -1.86 15.78 -12.95
N SER A 17 -3.11 16.28 -12.99
CA SER A 17 -4.13 15.91 -12.01
C SER A 17 -4.45 14.42 -12.02
N THR A 18 -4.70 13.82 -13.20
CA THR A 18 -5.02 12.39 -13.30
C THR A 18 -3.83 11.50 -12.95
N PHE A 19 -2.62 11.87 -13.36
CA PHE A 19 -1.40 11.14 -13.02
C PHE A 19 -1.22 11.05 -11.51
N PHE A 20 -1.12 12.18 -10.82
CA PHE A 20 -0.83 12.20 -9.38
C PHE A 20 -1.96 11.60 -8.54
N VAL A 21 -3.24 11.72 -8.96
CA VAL A 21 -4.34 11.05 -8.28
C VAL A 21 -4.25 9.53 -8.45
N ALA A 22 -4.05 9.03 -9.68
CA ALA A 22 -4.00 7.59 -9.92
C ALA A 22 -2.81 6.93 -9.23
N THR A 23 -1.60 7.45 -9.44
CA THR A 23 -0.37 6.87 -8.88
C THR A 23 -0.26 7.15 -7.38
N GLY A 24 -0.72 8.31 -6.91
CA GLY A 24 -0.74 8.66 -5.49
C GLY A 24 -1.71 7.80 -4.69
N PHE A 25 -2.92 7.57 -5.23
CA PHE A 25 -3.89 6.67 -4.61
C PHE A 25 -3.37 5.23 -4.58
N HIS A 26 -2.78 4.74 -5.67
CA HIS A 26 -2.12 3.44 -5.69
C HIS A 26 -1.00 3.35 -4.64
N GLY A 27 -0.13 4.36 -4.54
CA GLY A 27 0.93 4.41 -3.53
C GLY A 27 0.41 4.39 -2.08
N LEU A 28 -0.73 5.04 -1.83
CA LEU A 28 -1.44 4.94 -0.56
C LEU A 28 -1.90 3.50 -0.29
N HIS A 29 -2.47 2.81 -1.28
CA HIS A 29 -2.88 1.40 -1.14
C HIS A 29 -1.68 0.51 -0.81
N VAL A 30 -0.58 0.66 -1.54
CA VAL A 30 0.66 -0.09 -1.29
C VAL A 30 1.17 0.16 0.14
N THR A 31 1.10 1.39 0.64
CA THR A 31 1.52 1.72 2.01
C THR A 31 0.63 1.05 3.06
N ILE A 32 -0.70 1.04 2.85
CA ILE A 32 -1.65 0.36 3.72
C ILE A 32 -1.39 -1.16 3.71
N GLY A 33 -1.26 -1.76 2.53
CA GLY A 33 -0.97 -3.19 2.38
C GLY A 33 0.35 -3.59 3.03
N SER A 34 1.39 -2.78 2.84
CA SER A 34 2.71 -3.00 3.47
C SER A 34 2.62 -2.93 5.00
N THR A 35 1.86 -1.97 5.53
CA THR A 35 1.62 -1.86 6.98
C THR A 35 0.83 -3.06 7.48
N PHE A 36 -0.19 -3.50 6.75
CA PHE A 36 -1.01 -4.66 7.11
C PHE A 36 -0.20 -5.95 7.14
N LEU A 37 0.64 -6.19 6.14
CA LEU A 37 1.59 -7.32 6.11
C LEU A 37 2.63 -7.21 7.23
N THR A 38 3.11 -6.01 7.54
CA THR A 38 4.04 -5.79 8.67
C THR A 38 3.40 -6.18 10.00
N ILE A 39 2.14 -5.79 10.24
CA ILE A 39 1.41 -6.21 11.44
C ILE A 39 1.20 -7.74 11.46
N CYS A 40 0.90 -8.36 10.32
CA CYS A 40 0.80 -9.82 10.22
C CYS A 40 2.15 -10.49 10.53
N LEU A 41 3.27 -9.96 10.04
CA LEU A 41 4.60 -10.45 10.35
C LEU A 41 4.89 -10.37 11.86
N LEU A 42 4.60 -9.23 12.50
CA LEU A 42 4.77 -9.06 13.95
C LEU A 42 3.92 -10.05 14.75
N ARG A 43 2.69 -10.33 14.30
CA ARG A 43 1.80 -11.34 14.90
C ARG A 43 2.33 -12.77 14.69
N GLN A 44 2.90 -13.06 13.54
CA GLN A 44 3.50 -14.36 13.23
C GLN A 44 4.73 -14.62 14.12
N ILE A 45 5.60 -13.63 14.30
CA ILE A 45 6.77 -13.72 15.20
C ILE A 45 6.34 -13.96 16.66
N LYS A 46 5.17 -13.44 17.05
CA LYS A 46 4.56 -13.68 18.37
C LYS A 46 3.71 -14.96 18.43
N TYR A 47 3.75 -15.81 17.41
CA TYR A 47 3.02 -17.09 17.35
C TYR A 47 1.50 -16.95 17.50
N HIS A 48 0.89 -15.87 17.00
CA HIS A 48 -0.55 -15.64 17.09
C HIS A 48 -1.39 -16.39 16.03
N PHE A 49 -0.75 -16.95 15.00
CA PHE A 49 -1.44 -17.64 13.91
C PHE A 49 -1.24 -19.15 14.01
N THR A 50 -2.27 -19.90 13.61
CA THR A 50 -2.20 -21.36 13.40
C THR A 50 -2.60 -21.68 11.97
N SER A 51 -2.34 -22.91 11.51
CA SER A 51 -2.66 -23.37 10.16
C SER A 51 -4.16 -23.34 9.81
N GLU A 52 -5.03 -23.28 10.81
CA GLU A 52 -6.49 -23.19 10.63
C GLU A 52 -7.03 -21.79 10.96
N HIS A 53 -6.27 -20.96 11.67
CA HIS A 53 -6.71 -19.66 12.17
C HIS A 53 -5.71 -18.55 11.84
N HIS A 54 -5.69 -18.18 10.56
CA HIS A 54 -4.84 -17.13 10.00
C HIS A 54 -5.55 -16.20 9.01
N PHE A 55 -6.87 -16.04 9.12
CA PHE A 55 -7.65 -15.19 8.21
C PHE A 55 -7.10 -13.75 8.08
N GLY A 56 -6.58 -13.17 9.17
CA GLY A 56 -5.96 -11.84 9.11
C GLY A 56 -4.75 -11.77 8.17
N PHE A 57 -3.96 -12.85 8.05
CA PHE A 57 -2.87 -12.95 7.10
C PHE A 57 -3.38 -13.22 5.68
N GLU A 58 -4.40 -14.08 5.52
CA GLU A 58 -5.05 -14.30 4.21
C GLU A 58 -5.61 -13.00 3.62
N ALA A 59 -6.34 -12.23 4.43
CA ALA A 59 -6.87 -10.93 4.03
C ALA A 59 -5.75 -9.95 3.65
N ALA A 60 -4.62 -9.98 4.34
CA ALA A 60 -3.46 -9.15 4.00
C ALA A 60 -2.75 -9.59 2.71
N ALA A 61 -2.82 -10.88 2.37
CA ALA A 61 -2.26 -11.42 1.14
C ALA A 61 -3.17 -11.23 -0.09
N TRP A 62 -4.49 -11.14 0.13
CA TRP A 62 -5.45 -10.80 -0.92
C TRP A 62 -5.60 -9.30 -1.17
N TYR A 63 -5.22 -8.46 -0.20
CA TYR A 63 -5.21 -7.00 -0.32
C TYR A 63 -4.10 -6.52 -1.26
#